data_AF-A0A524AS18-F1
#
_entry.id   AF-A0A524AS18-F1
#
_cell.length_a   1.000
_cell.length_b   1.000
_cell.length_c   1.000
_cell.angle_alpha   90.00
_cell.angle_beta   90.00
_cell.angle_gamma   90.00
#
_symmetry.space_group_name_H-M   'P 1'
#
loop_
_entity.id
_entity.type
_entity.pdbx_description
1 polymer ?
#
loop_
_entity_poly.entity_id
_entity_poly.type
_entity_poly.pdbx_seq_one_letter_code
_entity_poly.pdbx_strand_id
1 'polypeptide(L)'
;MGSLLKKPATQQLKLRFFDLEANIQSDSASYIHIFAQMYRRFRVNGAPAPVQPPVEFVVLTNSDNAWGQPVMILDGQVQLLSNIKFLEGYTYDGILNAIVAGVQSHFLIHAGVVSGDGQGIILAADSSHGKTTLVLELVRRGFKFLSDEMAALGRADRWVHPFPRSLRVRPGTLELAGFPQAAAGAPAWLGKLILDIEEIQPDSMGQAAPISHIIILRDPAEAQAEQPDGPERELGVLVDRLDESLLAAVRQIEGVTEVHPDIERGYPTLRLRAAHRMSVLPQIEALCQEQQILVLDISKRTERQPTFEATARLETVPNSQAVMELLRRFQGGHKSALLQDEFGGSSTRLFMELAALVGQANCHQLFVGPLHEMADLMCGLVGASKPHET
;
A
#
# COMPACT_ATOMS: atom_id res chain seq x y z
N MET A 1 -22.67 26.77 3.38
CA MET A 1 -21.22 26.41 3.38
C MET A 1 -20.36 27.67 3.31
N GLY A 2 -20.57 28.64 4.21
CA GLY A 2 -19.80 29.88 4.28
C GLY A 2 -19.07 29.99 5.61
N SER A 3 -17.76 30.25 5.55
CA SER A 3 -16.89 30.72 6.65
C SER A 3 -16.68 29.77 7.84
N LEU A 4 -16.08 28.59 7.62
CA LEU A 4 -15.46 27.77 8.68
C LEU A 4 -13.93 27.97 8.82
N LEU A 5 -13.34 28.88 8.04
CA LEU A 5 -11.89 29.16 8.07
C LEU A 5 -11.66 30.61 8.51
N LYS A 6 -11.10 30.82 9.71
CA LYS A 6 -10.62 32.16 10.15
C LYS A 6 -9.37 32.60 9.37
N LYS A 7 -8.68 31.68 8.70
CA LYS A 7 -7.68 31.90 7.65
C LYS A 7 -7.77 30.76 6.63
N PRO A 8 -7.74 31.03 5.31
CA PRO A 8 -7.75 29.96 4.30
C PRO A 8 -6.44 29.16 4.34
N ALA A 9 -6.52 27.85 4.10
CA ALA A 9 -5.36 27.03 3.77
C ALA A 9 -4.61 27.69 2.60
N THR A 10 -3.31 27.95 2.77
CA THR A 10 -2.55 28.77 1.82
C THR A 10 -1.88 27.96 0.72
N GLN A 11 -1.76 26.64 0.91
CA GLN A 11 -1.07 25.73 0.01
C GLN A 11 -2.05 24.70 -0.54
N GLN A 12 -1.94 24.41 -1.84
CA GLN A 12 -2.80 23.45 -2.53
C GLN A 12 -1.97 22.55 -3.44
N LEU A 13 -2.35 21.28 -3.51
CA LEU A 13 -1.77 20.28 -4.38
C LEU A 13 -2.89 19.50 -5.05
N LYS A 14 -2.87 19.46 -6.39
CA LYS A 14 -3.80 18.66 -7.19
C LYS A 14 -3.06 17.48 -7.80
N LEU A 15 -3.55 16.29 -7.53
CA LEU A 15 -3.01 15.03 -8.01
C LEU A 15 -4.11 14.26 -8.75
N ARG A 16 -3.73 13.46 -9.74
CA ARG A 16 -4.62 12.54 -10.45
C ARG A 16 -4.07 11.14 -10.41
N PHE A 17 -4.90 10.23 -9.92
CA PHE A 17 -4.66 8.79 -9.83
C PHE A 17 -5.66 8.10 -10.75
N PHE A 18 -5.24 7.85 -11.99
CA PHE A 18 -6.10 7.24 -13.02
C PHE A 18 -7.39 8.06 -13.24
N ASP A 19 -8.53 7.52 -12.81
CA ASP A 19 -9.88 8.11 -12.90
C ASP A 19 -10.26 9.01 -11.73
N LEU A 20 -9.39 9.18 -10.73
CA LEU A 20 -9.67 9.96 -9.54
C LEU A 20 -8.75 11.18 -9.44
N GLU A 21 -9.31 12.35 -9.16
CA GLU A 21 -8.55 13.52 -8.73
C GLU A 21 -8.58 13.68 -7.22
N ALA A 22 -7.46 14.12 -6.64
CA ALA A 22 -7.35 14.46 -5.22
C ALA A 22 -6.85 15.89 -5.08
N ASN A 23 -7.63 16.71 -4.38
CA ASN A 23 -7.32 18.09 -4.07
C ASN A 23 -6.92 18.18 -2.60
N ILE A 24 -5.64 18.42 -2.34
CA ILE A 24 -5.08 18.48 -0.98
C ILE A 24 -4.77 19.92 -0.65
N GLN A 25 -5.33 20.43 0.44
CA GLN A 25 -5.10 21.78 0.94
C GLN A 25 -4.51 21.72 2.34
N SER A 26 -3.56 22.61 2.64
CA SER A 26 -3.03 22.72 3.99
C SER A 26 -2.58 24.13 4.34
N ASP A 27 -2.60 24.45 5.63
CA ASP A 27 -1.92 25.61 6.21
C ASP A 27 -0.42 25.36 6.45
N SER A 28 0.07 24.14 6.20
CA SER A 28 1.47 23.74 6.31
C SER A 28 2.12 23.55 4.93
N ALA A 29 3.13 24.37 4.63
CA ALA A 29 3.92 24.26 3.40
C ALA A 29 4.83 23.02 3.39
N SER A 30 5.39 22.62 4.53
CA SER A 30 6.21 21.41 4.62
C SER A 30 5.40 20.16 4.32
N TYR A 31 4.15 20.11 4.79
CA TYR A 31 3.25 19.00 4.53
C TYR A 31 2.97 18.81 3.03
N ILE A 32 2.54 19.90 2.35
CA ILE A 32 2.31 19.88 0.91
C ILE A 32 3.59 19.55 0.14
N HIS A 33 4.74 20.06 0.58
CA HIS A 33 6.02 19.79 -0.08
C HIS A 33 6.38 18.31 -0.08
N ILE A 34 6.25 17.62 1.06
CA ILE A 34 6.54 16.17 1.17
C ILE A 34 5.63 15.36 0.25
N PHE A 35 4.33 15.65 0.23
CA PHE A 35 3.39 14.98 -0.68
C PHE A 35 3.68 15.26 -2.14
N ALA A 36 3.95 16.53 -2.48
CA ALA A 36 4.28 16.93 -3.84
C ALA A 36 5.57 16.23 -4.33
N GLN A 37 6.54 16.02 -3.44
CA GLN A 37 7.73 15.25 -3.73
C GLN A 37 7.39 13.78 -3.99
N MET A 38 6.66 13.14 -3.08
CA MET A 38 6.31 11.72 -3.17
C MET A 38 5.45 11.36 -4.40
N TYR A 39 4.58 12.29 -4.82
CA TYR A 39 3.62 12.09 -5.90
C TYR A 39 3.87 13.03 -7.09
N ARG A 40 5.12 13.44 -7.30
CA ARG A 40 5.47 14.42 -8.34
C ARG A 40 4.96 14.09 -9.74
N ARG A 41 4.89 12.80 -10.10
CA ARG A 41 4.39 12.31 -11.39
C ARG A 41 2.86 12.18 -11.49
N PHE A 42 2.13 12.38 -10.41
CA PHE A 42 0.67 12.39 -10.39
C PHE A 42 0.10 13.82 -10.50
N ARG A 43 0.95 14.85 -10.58
CA ARG A 43 0.48 16.24 -10.66
C ARG A 43 -0.28 16.49 -11.96
N VAL A 44 -1.43 17.16 -11.84
CA VAL A 44 -2.27 17.50 -12.99
C VAL A 44 -1.67 18.67 -13.76
N ASN A 45 -1.36 18.46 -15.04
CA ASN A 45 -0.86 19.49 -15.96
C ASN A 45 -1.87 19.74 -17.09
N GLY A 46 -2.98 20.42 -16.80
CA GLY A 46 -3.92 20.93 -17.83
C GLY A 46 -4.76 19.88 -18.56
N ALA A 47 -4.71 18.60 -18.17
CA ALA A 47 -5.57 17.56 -18.71
C ALA A 47 -7.03 17.74 -18.24
N PRO A 48 -8.04 17.43 -19.07
CA PRO A 48 -9.44 17.53 -18.67
C PRO A 48 -9.70 16.68 -17.42
N ALA A 49 -10.51 17.22 -16.50
CA ALA A 49 -10.87 16.55 -15.25
C ALA A 49 -11.56 15.20 -15.55
N PRO A 50 -11.33 14.16 -14.73
CA PRO A 50 -12.04 12.90 -14.85
C PRO A 50 -13.55 13.08 -14.61
N VAL A 51 -14.31 12.05 -14.96
CA VAL A 51 -15.77 12.02 -14.78
C VAL A 51 -16.17 11.98 -13.30
N GLN A 52 -15.35 11.35 -12.46
CA GLN A 52 -15.62 11.23 -11.04
C GLN A 52 -15.33 12.56 -10.30
N PRO A 53 -16.11 12.88 -9.25
CA PRO A 53 -15.82 14.04 -8.41
C PRO A 53 -14.45 13.87 -7.74
N PRO A 54 -13.69 14.97 -7.55
CA PRO A 54 -12.43 14.90 -6.83
C PRO A 54 -12.68 14.59 -5.36
N VAL A 55 -11.73 13.91 -4.73
CA VAL A 55 -11.67 13.80 -3.27
C VAL A 55 -11.02 15.06 -2.71
N GLU A 56 -11.70 15.71 -1.77
CA GLU A 56 -11.25 16.95 -1.15
C GLU A 56 -10.64 16.68 0.22
N PHE A 57 -9.39 17.11 0.39
CA PHE A 57 -8.68 17.01 1.66
C PHE A 57 -8.24 18.39 2.14
N VAL A 58 -8.50 18.68 3.41
CA VAL A 58 -7.94 19.84 4.10
C VAL A 58 -7.24 19.37 5.37
N VAL A 59 -5.95 19.65 5.48
CA VAL A 59 -5.17 19.38 6.69
C VAL A 59 -4.77 20.71 7.31
N LEU A 60 -5.32 21.03 8.47
CA LEU A 60 -4.92 22.21 9.25
C LEU A 60 -4.07 21.76 10.42
N THR A 61 -2.80 22.16 10.43
CA THR A 61 -1.85 21.79 11.48
C THR A 61 -1.72 22.84 12.57
N ASN A 62 -2.04 24.10 12.28
CA ASN A 62 -1.94 25.19 13.26
C ASN A 62 -3.16 25.22 14.16
N SER A 63 -2.96 25.48 15.46
CA SER A 63 -4.07 25.58 16.42
C SER A 63 -4.89 26.88 16.30
N ASP A 64 -4.52 27.83 15.43
CA ASP A 64 -5.28 29.06 15.15
C ASP A 64 -6.50 28.84 14.23
N ASN A 65 -6.85 27.58 13.96
CA ASN A 65 -8.05 27.17 13.23
C ASN A 65 -9.32 27.13 14.11
N ALA A 66 -10.48 26.87 13.50
CA ALA A 66 -11.78 26.90 14.18
C ALA A 66 -11.96 25.84 15.29
N TRP A 67 -11.16 24.78 15.28
CA TRP A 67 -11.20 23.66 16.23
C TRP A 67 -10.15 23.75 17.33
N GLY A 68 -9.24 24.74 17.29
CA GLY A 68 -8.23 24.96 18.33
C GLY A 68 -7.12 23.90 18.41
N GLN A 69 -7.12 22.93 17.50
CA GLN A 69 -6.16 21.83 17.43
C GLN A 69 -6.05 21.33 15.99
N PRO A 70 -5.03 20.51 15.65
CA PRO A 70 -4.90 20.02 14.29
C PRO A 70 -6.09 19.16 13.85
N VAL A 71 -6.44 19.27 12.57
CA VAL A 71 -7.64 18.64 12.01
C VAL A 71 -7.38 18.19 10.58
N MET A 72 -7.91 17.02 10.24
CA MET A 72 -8.04 16.53 8.88
C MET A 72 -9.50 16.58 8.48
N ILE A 73 -9.80 17.10 7.30
CA ILE A 73 -11.14 17.16 6.74
C ILE A 73 -11.11 16.39 5.42
N LEU A 74 -11.89 15.32 5.33
CA LEU A 74 -12.05 14.50 4.13
C LEU A 74 -13.49 14.62 3.64
N ASP A 75 -13.71 15.18 2.44
CA ASP A 75 -15.03 15.41 1.85
C ASP A 75 -16.03 16.08 2.82
N GLY A 76 -15.53 17.04 3.62
CA GLY A 76 -16.30 17.76 4.62
C GLY A 76 -16.47 17.06 5.97
N GLN A 77 -16.08 15.78 6.09
CA GLN A 77 -16.03 15.07 7.37
C GLN A 77 -14.80 15.49 8.17
N VAL A 78 -15.04 16.02 9.37
CA VAL A 78 -14.01 16.58 10.24
C VAL A 78 -13.46 15.52 11.18
N GLN A 79 -12.15 15.37 11.23
CA GLN A 79 -11.41 14.48 12.12
C GLN A 79 -10.37 15.25 12.93
N LEU A 80 -10.56 15.27 14.25
CA LEU A 80 -9.66 15.94 15.18
C LEU A 80 -8.43 15.07 15.41
N LEU A 81 -7.24 15.64 15.30
CA LEU A 81 -5.98 14.91 15.44
C LEU A 81 -5.39 15.21 16.82
N SER A 82 -5.56 14.25 17.72
CA SER A 82 -5.24 14.41 19.14
C SER A 82 -3.74 14.29 19.45
N ASN A 83 -3.01 13.48 18.68
CA ASN A 83 -1.59 13.21 18.91
C ASN A 83 -0.69 13.83 17.83
N ILE A 84 -0.15 15.00 18.14
CA ILE A 84 0.68 15.80 17.21
C ILE A 84 1.93 15.04 16.74
N LYS A 85 2.49 14.13 17.57
CA LYS A 85 3.71 13.36 17.23
C LYS A 85 3.56 12.54 15.95
N PHE A 86 2.33 12.21 15.60
CA PHE A 86 2.00 11.27 14.55
C PHE A 86 1.17 11.88 13.42
N LEU A 87 0.89 13.18 13.51
CA LEU A 87 0.04 13.92 12.59
C LEU A 87 0.41 13.67 11.12
N GLU A 88 1.70 13.74 10.79
CA GLU A 88 2.18 13.57 9.42
C GLU A 88 1.89 12.17 8.88
N GLY A 89 2.06 11.13 9.70
CA GLY A 89 1.72 9.75 9.34
C GLY A 89 0.21 9.56 9.17
N TYR A 90 -0.58 10.06 10.11
CA TYR A 90 -2.04 9.93 10.11
C TYR A 90 -2.68 10.54 8.88
N THR A 91 -2.31 11.78 8.62
CA THR A 91 -2.85 12.54 7.49
C THR A 91 -2.37 11.92 6.18
N TYR A 92 -1.15 11.40 6.15
CA TYR A 92 -0.64 10.62 5.02
C TYR A 92 -1.43 9.35 4.72
N ASP A 93 -1.57 8.47 5.71
CA ASP A 93 -2.27 7.21 5.50
C ASP A 93 -3.76 7.48 5.23
N GLY A 94 -4.37 8.48 5.88
CA GLY A 94 -5.74 8.92 5.61
C GLY A 94 -5.96 9.38 4.16
N ILE A 95 -5.06 10.25 3.65
CA ILE A 95 -5.13 10.72 2.26
C ILE A 95 -4.93 9.56 1.28
N LEU A 96 -3.90 8.73 1.48
CA LEU A 96 -3.65 7.58 0.61
C LEU A 96 -4.85 6.62 0.62
N ASN A 97 -5.40 6.29 1.79
CA ASN A 97 -6.51 5.35 1.94
C ASN A 97 -7.76 5.83 1.19
N ALA A 98 -8.10 7.11 1.28
CA ALA A 98 -9.25 7.64 0.55
C ALA A 98 -9.00 7.73 -0.96
N ILE A 99 -7.77 8.03 -1.41
CA ILE A 99 -7.40 7.95 -2.83
C ILE A 99 -7.55 6.51 -3.36
N VAL A 100 -6.96 5.53 -2.69
CA VAL A 100 -7.02 4.13 -3.16
C VAL A 100 -8.44 3.55 -3.07
N ALA A 101 -9.24 4.01 -2.12
CA ALA A 101 -10.65 3.62 -2.01
C ALA A 101 -11.50 4.21 -3.14
N GLY A 102 -11.18 5.41 -3.62
CA GLY A 102 -11.95 6.10 -4.66
C GLY A 102 -11.65 5.65 -6.09
N VAL A 103 -10.46 5.11 -6.39
CA VAL A 103 -10.10 4.64 -7.74
C VAL A 103 -10.97 3.45 -8.14
N GLN A 104 -11.64 3.55 -9.29
CA GLN A 104 -12.51 2.50 -9.83
C GLN A 104 -11.98 1.89 -11.13
N SER A 105 -11.18 2.62 -11.89
CA SER A 105 -10.66 2.19 -13.19
C SER A 105 -9.62 1.07 -13.10
N HIS A 106 -9.01 0.89 -11.92
CA HIS A 106 -7.94 -0.07 -11.68
C HIS A 106 -8.18 -0.86 -10.40
N PHE A 107 -7.74 -2.13 -10.39
CA PHE A 107 -7.49 -2.83 -9.14
C PHE A 107 -6.16 -2.34 -8.56
N LEU A 108 -6.19 -1.81 -7.35
CA LEU A 108 -5.00 -1.38 -6.63
C LEU A 108 -4.59 -2.47 -5.64
N ILE A 109 -3.44 -3.10 -5.89
CA ILE A 109 -2.92 -4.21 -5.07
C ILE A 109 -1.60 -3.77 -4.43
N HIS A 110 -1.42 -4.01 -3.13
CA HIS A 110 -0.15 -3.75 -2.46
C HIS A 110 0.93 -4.72 -2.95
N ALA A 111 1.71 -4.31 -3.94
CA ALA A 111 2.69 -5.15 -4.61
C ALA A 111 3.73 -4.29 -5.32
N GLY A 112 4.91 -4.87 -5.54
CA GLY A 112 5.98 -4.27 -6.35
C GLY A 112 5.75 -4.67 -7.80
N VAL A 113 6.13 -3.81 -8.72
CA VAL A 113 5.97 -4.05 -10.16
C VAL A 113 7.21 -3.60 -10.90
N VAL A 114 7.75 -4.51 -11.68
CA VAL A 114 8.76 -4.22 -12.70
C VAL A 114 8.29 -4.73 -14.05
N SER A 115 8.94 -4.28 -15.12
CA SER A 115 8.79 -4.88 -16.44
C SER A 115 10.15 -5.20 -17.05
N GLY A 116 10.22 -6.31 -17.78
CA GLY A 116 11.40 -6.73 -18.52
C GLY A 116 10.96 -7.31 -19.86
N ASP A 117 11.64 -6.94 -20.95
CA ASP A 117 11.28 -7.38 -22.31
C ASP A 117 9.79 -7.19 -22.67
N GLY A 118 9.21 -6.06 -22.25
CA GLY A 118 7.79 -5.75 -22.47
C GLY A 118 6.80 -6.55 -21.61
N GLN A 119 7.28 -7.38 -20.68
CA GLN A 119 6.44 -8.20 -19.80
C GLN A 119 6.34 -7.58 -18.40
N GLY A 120 5.11 -7.40 -17.90
CA GLY A 120 4.84 -6.93 -16.53
C GLY A 120 4.94 -8.06 -15.51
N ILE A 121 5.63 -7.79 -14.41
CA ILE A 121 5.87 -8.73 -13.31
C ILE A 121 5.40 -8.11 -12.01
N ILE A 122 4.46 -8.78 -11.34
CA ILE A 122 3.90 -8.36 -10.06
C ILE A 122 4.57 -9.18 -8.94
N LEU A 123 5.14 -8.49 -7.96
CA LEU A 123 5.77 -9.07 -6.78
C LEU A 123 4.86 -8.86 -5.55
N ALA A 124 4.11 -9.89 -5.19
CA ALA A 124 3.29 -9.91 -3.99
C ALA A 124 4.11 -10.45 -2.81
N ALA A 125 4.23 -9.67 -1.75
CA ALA A 125 5.03 -10.05 -0.59
C ALA A 125 4.37 -9.56 0.69
N ASP A 126 4.57 -10.26 1.80
CA ASP A 126 4.34 -9.68 3.12
C ASP A 126 5.44 -8.65 3.44
N SER A 127 5.21 -7.78 4.42
CA SER A 127 6.22 -6.77 4.73
C SER A 127 7.51 -7.44 5.23
N SER A 128 8.64 -6.79 4.97
CA SER A 128 9.99 -7.28 5.28
C SER A 128 10.47 -8.53 4.54
N HIS A 129 9.71 -9.06 3.57
CA HIS A 129 10.15 -10.17 2.70
C HIS A 129 11.04 -9.73 1.52
N GLY A 130 11.63 -8.52 1.59
CA GLY A 130 12.62 -8.06 0.60
C GLY A 130 12.05 -7.54 -0.72
N LYS A 131 10.74 -7.29 -0.84
CA LYS A 131 10.09 -6.78 -2.06
C LYS A 131 10.80 -5.55 -2.65
N THR A 132 10.95 -4.47 -1.87
CA THR A 132 11.63 -3.25 -2.30
C THR A 132 13.07 -3.49 -2.72
N THR A 133 13.80 -4.32 -1.94
CA THR A 133 15.18 -4.68 -2.26
C THR A 133 15.27 -5.46 -3.57
N LEU A 134 14.35 -6.40 -3.81
CA LEU A 134 14.31 -7.18 -5.05
C LEU A 134 13.88 -6.33 -6.26
N VAL A 135 12.90 -5.43 -6.10
CA VAL A 135 12.53 -4.45 -7.14
C VAL A 135 13.75 -3.63 -7.57
N LEU A 136 14.49 -3.07 -6.60
CA LEU A 136 15.68 -2.28 -6.85
C LEU A 136 16.79 -3.11 -7.53
N GLU A 137 17.02 -4.33 -7.08
CA GLU A 137 18.01 -5.23 -7.72
C GLU A 137 17.62 -5.58 -9.16
N LEU A 138 16.34 -5.82 -9.45
CA LEU A 138 15.87 -6.05 -10.82
C LEU A 138 16.06 -4.81 -11.69
N VAL A 139 15.78 -3.62 -11.16
CA VAL A 139 16.03 -2.35 -11.85
C VAL A 139 17.53 -2.18 -12.14
N ARG A 140 18.40 -2.51 -11.19
CA ARG A 140 19.87 -2.52 -11.38
C ARG A 140 20.29 -3.46 -12.51
N ARG A 141 19.52 -4.53 -12.74
CA ARG A 141 19.73 -5.51 -13.83
C ARG A 141 19.04 -5.15 -15.14
N GLY A 142 18.48 -3.95 -15.26
CA GLY A 142 17.92 -3.42 -16.51
C GLY A 142 16.40 -3.60 -16.67
N PHE A 143 15.71 -4.16 -15.67
CA PHE A 143 14.25 -4.09 -15.64
C PHE A 143 13.80 -2.64 -15.46
N LYS A 144 12.60 -2.33 -15.93
CA LYS A 144 11.96 -1.03 -15.74
C LYS A 144 11.05 -1.03 -14.52
N PHE A 145 11.14 0.01 -13.71
CA PHE A 145 10.33 0.24 -12.52
C PHE A 145 8.94 0.74 -12.88
N LEU A 146 7.89 0.08 -12.36
CA LEU A 146 6.51 0.54 -12.48
C LEU A 146 5.98 1.00 -11.11
N SER A 147 6.24 0.24 -10.05
CA SER A 147 5.91 0.63 -8.67
C SER A 147 6.68 -0.22 -7.66
N ASP A 148 6.85 0.28 -6.44
CA ASP A 148 7.26 -0.55 -5.30
C ASP A 148 6.08 -0.91 -4.39
N GLU A 149 5.01 -0.11 -4.36
CA GLU A 149 3.97 -0.25 -3.35
C GLU A 149 2.57 -0.53 -3.92
N MET A 150 2.33 -0.24 -5.20
CA MET A 150 1.01 -0.39 -5.78
C MET A 150 1.08 -0.97 -7.18
N ALA A 151 0.61 -2.21 -7.34
CA ALA A 151 0.28 -2.73 -8.66
C ALA A 151 -1.10 -2.21 -9.06
N ALA A 152 -1.13 -1.35 -10.07
CA ALA A 152 -2.37 -0.79 -10.62
C ALA A 152 -2.79 -1.59 -11.87
N LEU A 153 -3.75 -2.48 -11.71
CA LEU A 153 -4.19 -3.38 -12.78
C LEU A 153 -5.39 -2.76 -13.51
N GLY A 154 -5.21 -2.36 -14.76
CA GLY A 154 -6.24 -1.71 -15.57
C GLY A 154 -7.38 -2.67 -15.87
N ARG A 155 -8.62 -2.27 -15.53
CA ARG A 155 -9.80 -3.11 -15.77
C ARG A 155 -10.13 -3.26 -17.25
N ALA A 156 -9.86 -2.22 -18.05
CA ALA A 156 -10.25 -2.15 -19.45
C ALA A 156 -9.24 -2.85 -20.38
N ASP A 157 -7.94 -2.68 -20.14
CA ASP A 157 -6.86 -3.19 -20.99
C ASP A 157 -6.16 -4.43 -20.42
N ARG A 158 -6.40 -4.75 -19.15
CA ARG A 158 -5.78 -5.87 -18.41
C ARG A 158 -4.25 -5.75 -18.33
N TRP A 159 -3.73 -4.53 -18.36
CA TRP A 159 -2.32 -4.25 -18.19
C TRP A 159 -2.03 -3.85 -16.74
N VAL A 160 -0.77 -3.97 -16.33
CA VAL A 160 -0.30 -3.30 -15.12
C VAL A 160 0.28 -1.95 -15.52
N HIS A 161 -0.22 -0.89 -14.88
CA HIS A 161 0.16 0.49 -15.13
C HIS A 161 1.19 0.96 -14.09
N PRO A 162 2.10 1.88 -14.45
CA PRO A 162 2.98 2.51 -13.49
C PRO A 162 2.18 3.20 -12.38
N PHE A 163 2.58 2.99 -11.13
CA PHE A 163 2.17 3.82 -9.99
C PHE A 163 3.46 4.42 -9.39
N PRO A 164 4.00 5.47 -10.04
CA PRO A 164 5.39 5.89 -9.86
C PRO A 164 5.56 6.86 -8.68
N ARG A 165 5.09 6.43 -7.52
CA ARG A 165 5.32 7.11 -6.24
C ARG A 165 6.79 6.97 -5.86
N SER A 166 7.38 8.01 -5.27
CA SER A 166 8.74 7.92 -4.70
C SER A 166 8.83 6.77 -3.69
N LEU A 167 9.93 6.04 -3.73
CA LEU A 167 10.20 4.93 -2.84
C LEU A 167 10.41 5.45 -1.42
N ARG A 168 9.86 4.72 -0.43
CA ARG A 168 10.13 4.94 0.99
C ARG A 168 11.06 3.84 1.49
N VAL A 169 12.35 4.10 1.43
CA VAL A 169 13.39 3.09 1.60
C VAL A 169 13.86 3.05 3.06
N ARG A 170 13.95 1.85 3.64
CA ARG A 170 14.51 1.68 4.99
C ARG A 170 16.04 1.88 4.94
N PRO A 171 16.67 2.37 6.02
CA PRO A 171 18.12 2.43 6.10
C PRO A 171 18.75 1.05 5.81
N GLY A 172 19.85 1.01 5.05
CA GLY A 172 20.53 -0.23 4.64
C GLY A 172 20.01 -0.88 3.35
N THR A 173 18.78 -0.56 2.91
CA THR A 173 18.19 -1.19 1.72
C THR A 173 18.89 -0.77 0.42
N LEU A 174 19.33 0.50 0.31
CA LEU A 174 20.03 0.98 -0.89
C LEU A 174 21.40 0.32 -1.01
N GLU A 175 22.12 0.17 0.11
CA GLU A 175 23.40 -0.51 0.17
C GLU A 175 23.27 -1.98 -0.26
N LEU A 176 22.27 -2.69 0.26
CA LEU A 176 21.98 -4.08 -0.12
C LEU A 176 21.63 -4.22 -1.60
N ALA A 177 20.90 -3.26 -2.17
CA ALA A 177 20.50 -3.26 -3.58
C ALA A 177 21.56 -2.67 -4.51
N GLY A 178 22.75 -2.30 -4.02
CA GLY A 178 23.85 -1.80 -4.86
C GLY A 178 23.78 -0.31 -5.24
N PHE A 179 23.06 0.50 -4.47
CA PHE A 179 22.89 1.95 -4.66
C PHE A 179 23.35 2.82 -3.46
N PRO A 180 24.49 2.56 -2.80
CA PRO A 180 24.90 3.30 -1.60
C PRO A 180 24.98 4.82 -1.81
N GLN A 181 25.35 5.26 -3.01
CA GLN A 181 25.44 6.67 -3.39
C GLN A 181 24.09 7.39 -3.37
N ALA A 182 22.99 6.69 -3.65
CA ALA A 182 21.65 7.29 -3.69
C ALA A 182 21.14 7.67 -2.29
N ALA A 183 21.72 7.10 -1.23
CA ALA A 183 21.38 7.44 0.14
C ALA A 183 21.90 8.84 0.56
N ALA A 184 22.97 9.32 -0.08
CA ALA A 184 23.64 10.55 0.32
C ALA A 184 22.77 11.79 0.07
N GLY A 185 22.41 12.49 1.15
CA GLY A 185 21.59 13.71 1.07
C GLY A 185 20.11 13.46 0.77
N ALA A 186 19.68 12.20 0.71
CA ALA A 186 18.28 11.84 0.52
C ALA A 186 17.44 12.32 1.72
N PRO A 187 16.29 12.98 1.49
CA PRO A 187 15.44 13.41 2.59
C PRO A 187 14.85 12.21 3.30
N ALA A 188 14.79 12.29 4.63
CA ALA A 188 14.17 11.28 5.47
C ALA A 188 12.83 11.76 5.98
N TRP A 189 11.83 10.87 5.97
CA TRP A 189 10.51 11.13 6.48
C TRP A 189 9.92 9.88 7.11
N LEU A 190 9.43 10.02 8.35
CA LEU A 190 8.95 8.90 9.18
C LEU A 190 9.97 7.73 9.22
N GLY A 191 11.25 8.06 9.40
CA GLY A 191 12.35 7.09 9.54
C GLY A 191 12.73 6.34 8.27
N LYS A 192 12.25 6.77 7.09
CA LYS A 192 12.59 6.19 5.79
C LYS A 192 13.12 7.26 4.85
N LEU A 193 14.07 6.92 3.99
CA LEU A 193 14.51 7.79 2.90
C LEU A 193 13.39 7.89 1.86
N ILE A 194 13.13 9.09 1.35
CA ILE A 194 12.24 9.32 0.21
C ILE A 194 13.09 9.61 -1.00
N LEU A 195 13.03 8.72 -1.98
CA LEU A 195 13.78 8.85 -3.23
C LEU A 195 12.92 8.49 -4.41
N ASP A 196 13.07 9.26 -5.48
CA ASP A 196 12.51 8.85 -6.74
C ASP A 196 13.35 7.74 -7.39
N ILE A 197 12.73 6.84 -8.15
CA ILE A 197 13.51 5.80 -8.82
C ILE A 197 14.54 6.39 -9.80
N GLU A 198 14.23 7.51 -10.45
CA GLU A 198 15.15 8.18 -11.38
C GLU A 198 16.35 8.85 -10.65
N GLU A 199 16.23 9.10 -9.35
CA GLU A 199 17.34 9.56 -8.51
C GLU A 199 18.23 8.39 -8.06
N ILE A 200 17.67 7.17 -8.01
CA ILE A 200 18.39 5.95 -7.65
C ILE A 200 19.11 5.38 -8.88
N GLN A 201 18.37 5.21 -9.97
CA GLN A 201 18.84 4.67 -11.24
C GLN A 201 18.17 5.46 -12.39
N PRO A 202 18.90 6.32 -13.10
CA PRO A 202 18.37 7.05 -14.25
C PRO A 202 17.86 6.12 -15.37
N ASP A 203 16.87 6.61 -16.11
CA ASP A 203 16.20 5.94 -17.24
C ASP A 203 15.57 4.59 -16.85
N SER A 204 15.16 4.44 -15.59
CA SER A 204 14.62 3.18 -15.06
C SER A 204 13.10 3.12 -15.06
N MET A 205 12.39 4.24 -15.20
CA MET A 205 10.93 4.24 -15.27
C MET A 205 10.40 3.43 -16.46
N GLY A 206 9.42 2.57 -16.19
CA GLY A 206 8.72 1.78 -17.19
C GLY A 206 7.39 2.39 -17.63
N GLN A 207 6.83 1.80 -18.69
CA GLN A 207 5.49 2.08 -19.18
C GLN A 207 4.54 0.96 -18.76
N ALA A 208 3.24 1.13 -19.03
CA ALA A 208 2.27 0.07 -18.82
C ALA A 208 2.63 -1.17 -19.66
N ALA A 209 2.40 -2.36 -19.10
CA ALA A 209 2.78 -3.62 -19.72
C ALA A 209 1.72 -4.71 -19.46
N PRO A 210 1.57 -5.70 -20.34
CA PRO A 210 0.73 -6.87 -20.08
C PRO A 210 1.20 -7.59 -18.81
N ILE A 211 0.25 -8.11 -18.04
CA ILE A 211 0.54 -8.87 -16.82
C ILE A 211 0.96 -10.28 -17.21
N SER A 212 2.26 -10.54 -17.22
CA SER A 212 2.83 -11.81 -17.67
C SER A 212 3.19 -12.73 -16.52
N HIS A 213 3.64 -12.18 -15.38
CA HIS A 213 4.05 -12.96 -14.22
C HIS A 213 3.51 -12.41 -12.91
N ILE A 214 3.06 -13.31 -12.02
CA ILE A 214 2.76 -13.02 -10.62
C ILE A 214 3.68 -13.86 -9.75
N ILE A 215 4.46 -13.20 -8.91
CA ILE A 215 5.44 -13.83 -8.03
C ILE A 215 5.02 -13.56 -6.59
N ILE A 216 4.86 -14.64 -5.83
CA ILE A 216 4.54 -14.59 -4.41
C ILE A 216 5.83 -14.85 -3.62
N LEU A 217 6.32 -13.84 -2.90
CA LEU A 217 7.46 -14.01 -2.00
C LEU A 217 7.02 -14.75 -0.74
N ARG A 218 7.71 -15.84 -0.41
CA ARG A 218 7.43 -16.69 0.76
C ARG A 218 8.67 -16.91 1.60
N ASP A 219 8.51 -16.87 2.92
CA ASP A 219 9.52 -17.38 3.84
C ASP A 219 9.59 -18.92 3.75
N PRO A 220 10.76 -19.53 3.51
CA PRO A 220 10.94 -20.97 3.64
C PRO A 220 10.41 -21.56 4.95
N ALA A 221 10.51 -20.83 6.07
CA ALA A 221 10.03 -21.26 7.36
C ALA A 221 8.49 -21.30 7.44
N GLU A 222 7.78 -20.46 6.68
CA GLU A 222 6.31 -20.48 6.62
C GLU A 222 5.77 -21.73 5.92
N ALA A 223 6.50 -22.30 4.97
CA ALA A 223 6.08 -23.55 4.32
C ALA A 223 6.28 -24.78 5.21
N GLN A 224 7.14 -24.67 6.23
CA GLN A 224 7.43 -25.74 7.19
C GLN A 224 6.63 -25.59 8.49
N ALA A 225 6.14 -24.40 8.79
CA ALA A 225 5.25 -24.18 9.91
C ALA A 225 3.91 -24.87 9.64
N GLU A 226 3.54 -25.82 10.49
CA GLU A 226 2.14 -26.22 10.64
C GLU A 226 1.31 -24.93 10.78
N GLN A 227 0.23 -24.80 10.00
CA GLN A 227 -0.70 -23.69 10.17
C GLN A 227 -1.00 -23.61 11.67
N PRO A 228 -0.87 -22.44 12.33
CA PRO A 228 -1.18 -22.37 13.76
C PRO A 228 -2.61 -22.89 13.95
N ASP A 229 -2.70 -24.04 14.61
CA ASP A 229 -3.93 -24.75 14.90
C ASP A 229 -4.84 -23.83 15.71
N GLY A 230 -6.02 -23.51 15.17
CA GLY A 230 -7.08 -22.79 15.86
C GLY A 230 -7.98 -21.96 14.95
N PRO A 231 -9.29 -21.82 15.27
CA PRO A 231 -10.22 -20.97 14.51
C PRO A 231 -9.93 -19.46 14.70
N GLU A 232 -9.14 -19.09 15.71
CA GLU A 232 -8.89 -17.70 16.10
C GLU A 232 -7.64 -17.13 15.44
N ARG A 233 -7.74 -15.89 14.97
CA ARG A 233 -6.67 -15.25 14.24
C ARG A 233 -6.33 -13.86 14.79
N GLU A 234 -5.06 -13.60 15.07
CA GLU A 234 -4.55 -12.34 15.64
C GLU A 234 -4.80 -11.13 14.71
N LEU A 235 -5.28 -10.02 15.23
CA LEU A 235 -5.52 -8.79 14.49
C LEU A 235 -4.90 -7.63 15.29
N GLY A 236 -4.08 -6.82 14.63
CA GLY A 236 -3.62 -5.54 15.14
C GLY A 236 -4.39 -4.43 14.46
N VAL A 237 -4.93 -3.49 15.23
CA VAL A 237 -5.55 -2.27 14.70
C VAL A 237 -4.72 -1.09 15.22
N LEU A 238 -3.94 -0.47 14.33
CA LEU A 238 -3.14 0.71 14.66
C LEU A 238 -4.09 1.90 14.74
N VAL A 239 -4.04 2.63 15.84
CA VAL A 239 -4.95 3.75 16.12
C VAL A 239 -4.18 5.00 16.55
N ASP A 240 -4.80 6.18 16.42
CA ASP A 240 -4.14 7.41 16.83
C ASP A 240 -3.98 7.56 18.35
N ARG A 241 -4.96 7.01 19.07
CA ARG A 241 -4.97 6.89 20.52
C ARG A 241 -5.65 5.60 20.92
N LEU A 242 -5.22 5.06 22.06
CA LEU A 242 -5.83 3.91 22.68
C LEU A 242 -6.15 4.27 24.13
N ASP A 243 -7.42 4.16 24.50
CA ASP A 243 -7.90 4.40 25.86
C ASP A 243 -8.64 3.18 26.41
N GLU A 244 -8.87 3.17 27.73
CA GLU A 244 -9.59 2.07 28.38
C GLU A 244 -11.05 1.94 27.92
N SER A 245 -11.65 3.03 27.42
CA SER A 245 -13.00 3.00 26.87
C SER A 245 -13.07 2.14 25.61
N LEU A 246 -12.19 2.39 24.64
CA LEU A 246 -12.09 1.58 23.42
C LEU A 246 -11.70 0.13 23.74
N LEU A 247 -10.71 -0.09 24.61
CA LEU A 247 -10.30 -1.44 25.03
C LEU A 247 -11.46 -2.22 25.65
N ALA A 248 -12.22 -1.59 26.56
CA ALA A 248 -13.39 -2.20 27.17
C ALA A 248 -14.49 -2.51 26.15
N ALA A 249 -14.77 -1.59 25.22
CA ALA A 249 -15.78 -1.78 24.19
C ALA A 249 -15.42 -2.92 23.23
N VAL A 250 -14.16 -3.01 22.79
CA VAL A 250 -13.73 -4.09 21.88
C VAL A 250 -13.76 -5.46 22.57
N ARG A 251 -13.48 -5.54 23.88
CA ARG A 251 -13.62 -6.78 24.66
C ARG A 251 -15.06 -7.31 24.71
N GLN A 252 -16.07 -6.47 24.44
CA GLN A 252 -17.47 -6.88 24.42
C GLN A 252 -17.95 -7.34 23.04
N ILE A 253 -17.12 -7.22 21.99
CA ILE A 253 -17.49 -7.68 20.64
C ILE A 253 -17.55 -9.21 20.63
N GLU A 254 -18.67 -9.75 20.15
CA GLU A 254 -18.86 -11.18 19.99
C GLU A 254 -17.77 -11.78 19.07
N GLY A 255 -17.11 -12.84 19.54
CA GLY A 255 -16.04 -13.52 18.81
C GLY A 255 -14.64 -12.95 19.02
N VAL A 256 -14.47 -11.91 19.85
CA VAL A 256 -13.17 -11.45 20.36
C VAL A 256 -12.83 -12.20 21.65
N THR A 257 -11.65 -12.81 21.72
CA THR A 257 -11.23 -13.67 22.84
C THR A 257 -10.11 -13.07 23.69
N GLU A 258 -9.21 -12.31 23.07
CA GLU A 258 -8.13 -11.60 23.74
C GLU A 258 -8.03 -10.18 23.19
N VAL A 259 -7.73 -9.21 24.06
CA VAL A 259 -7.46 -7.82 23.67
C VAL A 259 -6.40 -7.23 24.60
N HIS A 260 -5.30 -6.75 24.03
CA HIS A 260 -4.25 -6.06 24.77
C HIS A 260 -3.70 -4.85 23.99
N PRO A 261 -3.26 -3.81 24.71
CA PRO A 261 -2.54 -2.70 24.09
C PRO A 261 -1.13 -3.13 23.70
N ASP A 262 -0.65 -2.60 22.58
CA ASP A 262 0.71 -2.78 22.05
C ASP A 262 1.17 -1.48 21.37
N ILE A 263 2.42 -1.43 20.91
CA ILE A 263 2.98 -0.33 20.14
C ILE A 263 3.64 -0.88 18.87
N GLU A 264 3.03 -0.62 17.71
CA GLU A 264 3.56 -1.01 16.40
C GLU A 264 3.99 0.24 15.62
N ARG A 265 5.24 0.27 15.14
CA ARG A 265 5.82 1.41 14.38
C ARG A 265 5.74 2.75 15.13
N GLY A 266 5.71 2.71 16.46
CA GLY A 266 5.55 3.87 17.34
C GLY A 266 4.09 4.24 17.64
N TYR A 267 3.11 3.62 16.97
CA TYR A 267 1.70 3.93 17.14
C TYR A 267 1.02 3.01 18.16
N PRO A 268 0.09 3.54 18.97
CA PRO A 268 -0.80 2.70 19.78
C PRO A 268 -1.50 1.65 18.91
N THR A 269 -1.44 0.39 19.33
CA THR A 269 -2.00 -0.73 18.57
C THR A 269 -2.90 -1.57 19.46
N LEU A 270 -4.11 -1.82 19.00
CA LEU A 270 -5.03 -2.76 19.61
C LEU A 270 -4.73 -4.16 19.06
N ARG A 271 -4.07 -5.00 19.84
CA ARG A 271 -3.85 -6.41 19.50
C ARG A 271 -4.99 -7.24 20.05
N LEU A 272 -5.62 -8.03 19.20
CA LEU A 272 -6.71 -8.90 19.60
C LEU A 272 -6.71 -10.25 18.88
N ARG A 273 -7.36 -11.25 19.49
CA ARG A 273 -7.68 -12.52 18.82
C ARG A 273 -9.19 -12.58 18.56
N ALA A 274 -9.56 -13.02 17.37
CA ALA A 274 -10.95 -13.19 17.01
C ALA A 274 -11.18 -14.42 16.13
N ALA A 275 -12.30 -15.12 16.36
CA ALA A 275 -12.73 -16.26 15.56
C ALA A 275 -13.05 -15.87 14.10
N HIS A 276 -13.61 -14.67 13.89
CA HIS A 276 -14.04 -14.20 12.57
C HIS A 276 -13.66 -12.73 12.32
N ARG A 277 -12.41 -12.48 11.91
CA ARG A 277 -11.87 -11.13 11.63
C ARG A 277 -12.78 -10.25 10.75
N MET A 278 -13.42 -10.84 9.73
CA MET A 278 -14.29 -10.12 8.79
C MET A 278 -15.57 -9.58 9.43
N SER A 279 -16.03 -10.17 10.53
CA SER A 279 -17.20 -9.70 11.29
C SER A 279 -16.83 -8.73 12.41
N VAL A 280 -15.64 -8.89 12.99
CA VAL A 280 -15.16 -8.08 14.12
C VAL A 280 -14.62 -6.73 13.66
N LEU A 281 -13.88 -6.70 12.55
CA LEU A 281 -13.23 -5.47 12.10
C LEU A 281 -14.20 -4.29 11.85
N PRO A 282 -15.33 -4.46 11.13
CA PRO A 282 -16.28 -3.36 10.94
C PRO A 282 -16.86 -2.82 12.25
N GLN A 283 -17.00 -3.68 13.27
CA GLN A 283 -17.48 -3.27 14.60
C GLN A 283 -16.42 -2.45 15.34
N ILE A 284 -15.14 -2.86 15.27
CA ILE A 284 -14.03 -2.07 15.82
C ILE A 284 -13.94 -0.71 15.13
N GLU A 285 -14.06 -0.66 13.81
CA GLU A 285 -14.05 0.60 13.06
C GLU A 285 -15.22 1.50 13.42
N ALA A 286 -16.42 0.94 13.63
CA ALA A 286 -17.59 1.69 14.11
C ALA A 286 -17.35 2.27 15.51
N LEU A 287 -16.82 1.49 16.45
CA LEU A 287 -16.46 1.97 17.79
C LEU A 287 -15.42 3.08 17.72
N CYS A 288 -14.39 2.91 16.88
CA CYS A 288 -13.38 3.94 16.66
C CYS A 288 -14.03 5.22 16.11
N GLN A 289 -14.93 5.10 15.13
CA GLN A 289 -15.65 6.22 14.56
C GLN A 289 -16.52 6.96 15.59
N GLU A 290 -17.29 6.23 16.41
CA GLU A 290 -18.11 6.79 17.50
C GLU A 290 -17.27 7.57 18.51
N GLN A 291 -16.09 7.05 18.84
CA GLN A 291 -15.17 7.65 19.81
C GLN A 291 -14.19 8.65 19.16
N GLN A 292 -14.35 8.96 17.88
CA GLN A 292 -13.46 9.81 17.09
C GLN A 292 -11.98 9.39 17.21
N ILE A 293 -11.74 8.09 17.18
CA ILE A 293 -10.43 7.44 17.14
C ILE A 293 -10.14 7.09 15.67
N LEU A 294 -8.96 7.46 15.20
CA LEU A 294 -8.55 7.22 13.83
C LEU A 294 -7.91 5.83 13.72
N VAL A 295 -8.48 4.97 12.88
CA VAL A 295 -7.83 3.72 12.46
C VAL A 295 -6.84 4.04 11.34
N LEU A 296 -5.58 3.70 11.57
CA LEU A 296 -4.44 4.05 10.71
C LEU A 296 -4.11 2.92 9.75
N ASP A 297 -4.03 1.72 10.31
CA ASP A 297 -3.63 0.51 9.60
C ASP A 297 -4.18 -0.71 10.36
N ILE A 298 -4.27 -1.84 9.66
CA ILE A 298 -4.75 -3.10 10.21
C ILE A 298 -3.71 -4.19 9.91
N SER A 299 -2.94 -4.59 10.92
CA SER A 299 -1.96 -5.66 10.81
C SER A 299 -2.61 -7.03 11.04
N LYS A 300 -2.45 -7.95 10.08
CA LYS A 300 -3.14 -9.25 10.08
C LYS A 300 -2.29 -10.39 10.64
N ARG A 301 -1.01 -10.16 10.99
CA ARG A 301 -0.07 -11.14 11.58
C ARG A 301 1.05 -10.41 12.31
N THR A 302 1.65 -11.07 13.30
CA THR A 302 3.04 -10.83 13.70
C THR A 302 3.94 -11.29 12.55
N GLU A 303 4.43 -10.34 11.74
CA GLU A 303 5.32 -10.63 10.60
C GLU A 303 6.68 -11.14 11.12
N ARG A 304 7.01 -12.41 10.84
CA ARG A 304 8.38 -12.90 11.00
C ARG A 304 9.21 -12.40 9.84
N GLN A 305 10.41 -11.93 10.14
CA GLN A 305 11.35 -11.48 9.11
C GLN A 305 12.19 -12.68 8.65
N PRO A 306 12.19 -13.03 7.36
CA PRO A 306 13.02 -14.12 6.85
C PRO A 306 14.50 -13.82 7.07
N THR A 307 15.32 -14.87 7.24
CA THR A 307 16.79 -14.71 7.37
C THR A 307 17.48 -14.46 6.04
N PHE A 308 16.85 -14.86 4.92
CA PHE A 308 17.42 -14.83 3.56
C PHE A 308 18.68 -15.70 3.38
N GLU A 309 18.98 -16.60 4.32
CA GLU A 309 20.16 -17.48 4.25
C GLU A 309 19.91 -18.77 3.45
N ALA A 310 18.66 -19.21 3.37
CA ALA A 310 18.29 -20.41 2.60
C ALA A 310 18.34 -20.12 1.10
N THR A 311 18.71 -21.12 0.29
CA THR A 311 18.73 -21.02 -1.17
C THR A 311 17.38 -20.58 -1.73
N ALA A 312 17.40 -19.57 -2.60
CA ALA A 312 16.20 -19.10 -3.26
C ALA A 312 15.71 -20.17 -4.24
N ARG A 313 14.39 -20.40 -4.28
CA ARG A 313 13.78 -21.38 -5.20
C ARG A 313 12.46 -20.86 -5.73
N LEU A 314 12.20 -21.15 -6.99
CA LEU A 314 11.00 -20.71 -7.70
C LEU A 314 10.16 -21.94 -8.07
N GLU A 315 8.88 -21.90 -7.72
CA GLU A 315 7.93 -22.98 -8.01
C GLU A 315 6.68 -22.42 -8.66
N THR A 316 6.08 -23.16 -9.58
CA THR A 316 4.81 -22.76 -10.20
C THR A 316 3.67 -22.99 -9.21
N VAL A 317 2.71 -22.08 -9.17
CA VAL A 317 1.49 -22.20 -8.34
C VAL A 317 0.23 -22.06 -9.19
N PRO A 318 -0.90 -22.64 -8.76
CA PRO A 318 -2.17 -22.44 -9.45
C PRO A 318 -2.58 -20.97 -9.50
N ASN A 319 -3.22 -20.54 -10.60
CA ASN A 319 -3.76 -19.19 -10.73
C ASN A 319 -4.69 -18.80 -9.58
N SER A 320 -5.52 -19.73 -9.09
CA SER A 320 -6.42 -19.48 -7.95
C SER A 320 -5.68 -19.09 -6.66
N GLN A 321 -4.49 -19.67 -6.43
CA GLN A 321 -3.65 -19.33 -5.29
C GLN A 321 -3.09 -17.90 -5.44
N ALA A 322 -2.63 -17.53 -6.64
CA ALA A 322 -2.16 -16.18 -6.91
C ALA A 322 -3.27 -15.13 -6.77
N VAL A 323 -4.46 -15.40 -7.31
CA VAL A 323 -5.63 -14.49 -7.16
C VAL A 323 -5.98 -14.29 -5.69
N MET A 324 -5.98 -15.35 -4.88
CA MET A 324 -6.24 -15.23 -3.44
C MET A 324 -5.18 -14.36 -2.74
N GLU A 325 -3.92 -14.52 -3.12
CA GLU A 325 -2.81 -13.77 -2.54
C GLU A 325 -2.83 -12.29 -2.94
N LEU A 326 -3.22 -11.98 -4.19
CA LEU A 326 -3.46 -10.61 -4.65
C LEU A 326 -4.69 -10.00 -3.97
N LEU A 327 -5.80 -10.74 -3.88
CA LEU A 327 -7.03 -10.26 -3.25
C LEU A 327 -6.80 -9.91 -1.77
N ARG A 328 -5.97 -10.68 -1.06
CA ARG A 328 -5.59 -10.34 0.33
C ARG A 328 -4.90 -8.98 0.46
N ARG A 329 -4.25 -8.52 -0.61
CA ARG A 329 -3.50 -7.26 -0.73
C ARG A 329 -4.26 -6.17 -1.47
N PHE A 330 -5.51 -6.43 -1.85
CA PHE A 330 -6.39 -5.44 -2.47
C PHE A 330 -6.57 -4.23 -1.53
N GLN A 331 -6.40 -3.04 -2.08
CA GLN A 331 -6.41 -1.76 -1.36
C GLN A 331 -7.80 -1.12 -1.41
N GLY A 332 -8.09 -0.25 -0.43
CA GLY A 332 -9.42 0.32 -0.20
C GLY A 332 -10.36 -0.61 0.58
N GLY A 333 -10.13 -1.92 0.55
CA GLY A 333 -10.84 -2.90 1.38
C GLY A 333 -12.37 -2.79 1.22
N HIS A 334 -13.10 -2.84 2.34
CA HIS A 334 -14.55 -2.71 2.33
C HIS A 334 -15.05 -1.30 1.97
N LYS A 335 -14.20 -0.27 2.06
CA LYS A 335 -14.53 1.12 1.66
C LYS A 335 -14.26 1.40 0.19
N SER A 336 -13.72 0.43 -0.55
CA SER A 336 -13.43 0.59 -1.97
C SER A 336 -14.71 0.86 -2.76
N ALA A 337 -14.76 1.99 -3.46
CA ALA A 337 -15.84 2.34 -4.38
C ALA A 337 -15.95 1.32 -5.53
N LEU A 338 -14.82 0.72 -5.94
CA LEU A 338 -14.82 -0.41 -6.86
C LEU A 338 -15.59 -1.63 -6.30
N LEU A 339 -15.42 -1.95 -5.01
CA LEU A 339 -16.18 -3.04 -4.40
C LEU A 339 -17.65 -2.66 -4.20
N GLN A 340 -17.93 -1.47 -3.68
CA GLN A 340 -19.28 -1.07 -3.29
C GLN A 340 -20.14 -0.65 -4.48
N ASP A 341 -19.67 0.27 -5.31
CA ASP A 341 -20.47 0.91 -6.34
C ASP A 341 -20.51 0.05 -7.62
N GLU A 342 -19.36 -0.45 -8.05
CA GLU A 342 -19.24 -1.22 -9.30
C GLU A 342 -19.64 -2.69 -9.12
N PHE A 343 -19.27 -3.28 -7.98
CA PHE A 343 -19.52 -4.71 -7.69
C PHE A 343 -20.65 -4.96 -6.68
N GLY A 344 -21.32 -3.92 -6.18
CA GLY A 344 -22.48 -4.05 -5.29
C GLY A 344 -22.14 -4.72 -3.96
N GLY A 345 -20.92 -4.54 -3.46
CA GLY A 345 -20.41 -5.19 -2.25
C GLY A 345 -20.08 -6.69 -2.40
N SER A 346 -20.14 -7.24 -3.62
CA SER A 346 -19.94 -8.67 -3.85
C SER A 346 -18.45 -9.05 -3.91
N SER A 347 -17.93 -9.61 -2.82
CA SER A 347 -16.58 -10.19 -2.77
C SER A 347 -16.37 -11.31 -3.80
N THR A 348 -17.41 -12.06 -4.15
CA THR A 348 -17.35 -13.09 -5.20
C THR A 348 -17.13 -12.46 -6.57
N ARG A 349 -17.84 -11.37 -6.89
CA ARG A 349 -17.64 -10.64 -8.15
C ARG A 349 -16.26 -10.01 -8.22
N LEU A 350 -15.80 -9.40 -7.12
CA LEU A 350 -14.44 -8.87 -6.99
C LEU A 350 -13.38 -9.95 -7.30
N PHE A 351 -13.53 -11.14 -6.72
CA PHE A 351 -12.65 -12.28 -6.99
C PHE A 351 -12.69 -12.70 -8.46
N MET A 352 -13.88 -12.85 -9.04
CA MET A 352 -14.04 -13.30 -10.43
C MET A 352 -13.41 -12.31 -11.43
N GLU A 353 -13.61 -11.01 -11.22
CA GLU A 353 -13.03 -9.95 -12.06
C GLU A 353 -11.50 -9.92 -11.95
N LEU A 354 -10.96 -10.03 -10.74
CA LEU A 354 -9.51 -10.12 -10.54
C LEU A 354 -8.92 -11.37 -11.20
N ALA A 355 -9.59 -12.53 -11.05
CA ALA A 355 -9.19 -13.79 -11.70
C ALA A 355 -9.23 -13.69 -13.23
N ALA A 356 -10.26 -13.05 -13.78
CA ALA A 356 -10.35 -12.80 -15.21
C ALA A 356 -9.22 -11.90 -15.68
N LEU A 357 -8.88 -10.84 -14.92
CA LEU A 357 -7.82 -9.89 -15.24
C LEU A 357 -6.47 -10.59 -15.37
N VAL A 358 -6.09 -11.38 -14.35
CA VAL A 358 -4.76 -12.02 -14.28
C VAL A 358 -4.68 -13.44 -14.84
N GLY A 359 -5.78 -13.98 -15.37
CA GLY A 359 -5.87 -15.41 -15.73
C GLY A 359 -4.91 -15.90 -16.83
N GLN A 360 -4.19 -15.01 -17.53
CA GLN A 360 -3.16 -15.35 -18.51
C GLN A 360 -1.74 -15.30 -17.94
N ALA A 361 -1.56 -14.85 -16.70
CA ALA A 361 -0.26 -14.70 -16.09
C ALA A 361 0.30 -16.06 -15.62
N ASN A 362 1.60 -16.24 -15.79
CA ASN A 362 2.33 -17.33 -15.18
C ASN A 362 2.54 -17.02 -13.70
N CYS A 363 2.03 -17.90 -12.83
CA CYS A 363 2.02 -17.68 -11.40
C CYS A 363 3.09 -18.54 -10.72
N HIS A 364 3.92 -17.91 -9.90
CA HIS A 364 4.99 -18.57 -9.18
C HIS A 364 5.00 -18.17 -7.71
N GLN A 365 5.51 -19.04 -6.84
CA GLN A 365 6.03 -18.63 -5.54
C GLN A 365 7.56 -18.67 -5.58
N LEU A 366 8.16 -17.60 -5.09
CA LEU A 366 9.59 -17.46 -4.89
C LEU A 366 9.85 -17.54 -3.39
N PHE A 367 10.52 -18.61 -2.96
CA PHE A 367 11.03 -18.70 -1.61
C PHE A 367 12.23 -17.79 -1.47
N VAL A 368 12.17 -16.90 -0.48
CA VAL A 368 13.19 -15.87 -0.30
C VAL A 368 14.50 -16.49 0.16
N GLY A 369 15.60 -15.93 -0.36
CA GLY A 369 16.97 -16.36 -0.12
C GLY A 369 17.94 -15.22 -0.42
N PRO A 370 19.22 -15.49 -0.71
CA PRO A 370 20.17 -14.46 -1.09
C PRO A 370 19.65 -13.62 -2.28
N LEU A 371 19.80 -12.29 -2.18
CA LEU A 371 19.24 -11.34 -3.15
C LEU A 371 19.63 -11.64 -4.60
N HIS A 372 20.89 -12.01 -4.82
CA HIS A 372 21.39 -12.31 -6.16
C HIS A 372 20.72 -13.54 -6.77
N GLU A 373 20.50 -14.61 -5.99
CA GLU A 373 19.81 -15.83 -6.44
C GLU A 373 18.34 -15.55 -6.78
N MET A 374 17.64 -14.80 -5.92
CA MET A 374 16.26 -14.37 -6.18
C MET A 374 16.17 -13.61 -7.51
N ALA A 375 17.08 -12.67 -7.74
CA ALA A 375 17.10 -11.89 -8.96
C ALA A 375 17.53 -12.71 -10.19
N ASP A 376 18.41 -13.71 -10.06
CA ASP A 376 18.79 -14.64 -11.14
C ASP A 376 17.56 -15.45 -11.60
N LEU A 377 16.79 -15.99 -10.66
CA LEU A 377 15.55 -16.72 -10.94
C LEU A 377 14.54 -15.85 -11.70
N MET A 378 14.40 -14.59 -11.28
CA MET A 378 13.52 -13.61 -11.92
C MET A 378 13.97 -13.23 -13.33
N CYS A 379 15.29 -13.07 -13.55
CA CYS A 379 15.84 -12.82 -14.89
C CYS A 379 15.59 -14.02 -15.83
N GLY A 380 15.70 -15.24 -15.31
CA GLY A 380 15.45 -16.47 -16.06
C GLY A 380 14.02 -16.62 -16.58
N LEU A 381 13.02 -16.04 -15.89
CA LEU A 381 11.61 -16.08 -16.32
C LEU A 381 11.37 -15.30 -17.63
N VAL A 382 11.99 -14.14 -17.77
CA VAL A 382 11.82 -13.26 -18.95
C VAL A 382 12.72 -13.73 -20.11
N GLY A 383 13.91 -14.28 -19.80
CA GLY A 383 14.90 -14.71 -20.79
C GLY A 383 14.62 -16.04 -21.51
N ALA A 384 13.53 -16.75 -21.22
CA ALA A 384 13.23 -18.07 -21.82
C ALA A 384 12.52 -18.01 -23.18
N SER A 385 12.16 -16.82 -23.68
CA SER A 385 11.66 -16.65 -25.06
C SER A 385 12.83 -16.43 -26.02
N LYS A 386 13.58 -17.49 -26.36
CA LYS A 386 14.51 -17.41 -27.50
C LYS A 386 13.70 -17.10 -28.78
N PRO A 387 14.21 -16.24 -29.68
CA PRO A 387 13.60 -16.08 -30.99
C PRO A 387 13.61 -17.44 -31.71
N HIS A 388 12.46 -17.82 -32.28
CA HIS A 388 12.46 -18.86 -33.30
C HIS A 388 13.36 -18.41 -34.45
N GLU A 389 14.49 -19.08 -34.61
CA GLU A 389 15.24 -19.10 -35.86
C GLU A 389 14.34 -19.69 -36.94
N THR A 390 13.99 -18.86 -37.94
CA THR A 390 13.74 -19.29 -39.32
C THR A 390 14.34 -18.27 -40.25
#